data_AF-A0AAE0AR56-F1
#
_entry.id   AF-A0AAE0AR56-F1
#
_cell.length_a   1.000
_cell.length_b   1.000
_cell.length_c   1.000
_cell.angle_alpha   90.00
_cell.angle_beta   90.00
_cell.angle_gamma   90.00
#
_symmetry.space_group_name_H-M   'P 1'
#
loop_
_entity.id
_entity.type
_entity.pdbx_description
1 polymer ?
#
loop_
_entity_poly.entity_id
_entity_poly.type
_entity_poly.pdbx_seq_one_letter_code
_entity_poly.pdbx_strand_id
1 'polypeptide(L)'
;MLALSWNIRGLGRPEKRSCVRKLVALHKPSILFLQETKLSCYDSKIYNSIGGAWLNRGLGVEADRAVGGLLTLWNDELFLAKACIKNSRCIVIAGELVKLAKEVAFCNVHTHNSENERVELWDFIVWAQPSFSMPWCMGGDFNTVLCDTERKGGASNSASMRNFRSFLLQAKVVDIPIHGCAFTWTNNRELASWARLDRFLISPWILSWFPKLMQKGLPKSVSDHNAITIGEPKKDWGPCPFRLYDNWMEDSNLTSCVREGWKKHKPKGSFGFILSSKIRISKEIIKRAVKDSNKEIEKKASTDGWSESMRKERVNVLSDLWKGIRKEEQSWRKKLRVKWLKEDDTIIFLKPRLDYLCNARRILRCFEIAAGLRINFHKSCLVKVGKSGATNTNWAKVFKCKEATFPITYLGLPLGARPSSKAFWNPILNRIQKRLAPWKRNFLNKGGRLVLIKAVLASIPSYYMSVFKVPIGVANDIEKIQRSFFWGDGVAKRKLHAVNWN
;
A
#
# COMPACT_ATOMS: atom_id res chain seq x y z
N MET A 1 -8.18 1.49 2.99
CA MET A 1 -8.49 0.24 3.70
C MET A 1 -9.24 0.63 4.95
N LEU A 2 -10.38 -0.01 5.26
CA LEU A 2 -11.20 0.37 6.41
C LEU A 2 -10.54 -0.16 7.69
N ALA A 3 -10.44 -1.48 7.83
CA ALA A 3 -9.86 -2.12 9.01
C ALA A 3 -8.93 -3.29 8.65
N LEU A 4 -8.03 -3.63 9.58
CA LEU A 4 -7.20 -4.83 9.57
C LEU A 4 -7.36 -5.55 10.91
N SER A 5 -7.49 -6.88 10.91
CA SER A 5 -7.56 -7.68 12.15
C SER A 5 -6.56 -8.82 12.10
N TRP A 6 -5.93 -9.13 13.23
CA TRP A 6 -4.99 -10.25 13.33
C TRP A 6 -4.81 -10.76 14.76
N ASN A 7 -5.16 -12.03 14.99
CA ASN A 7 -4.70 -12.77 16.17
C ASN A 7 -3.20 -13.07 16.01
N ILE A 8 -2.35 -12.45 16.83
CA ILE A 8 -0.89 -12.44 16.61
C ILE A 8 -0.14 -13.44 17.50
N ARG A 9 -0.81 -14.03 18.50
CA ARG A 9 -0.25 -14.96 19.50
C ARG A 9 1.04 -14.43 20.12
N GLY A 10 0.96 -13.25 20.70
CA GLY A 10 2.02 -12.59 21.44
C GLY A 10 2.73 -11.52 20.62
N LEU A 11 2.86 -10.33 21.20
CA LEU A 11 3.60 -9.18 20.65
C LEU A 11 4.90 -8.90 21.41
N GLY A 12 5.30 -9.74 22.37
CA GLY A 12 6.54 -9.52 23.14
C GLY A 12 7.79 -9.39 22.26
N ARG A 13 7.85 -10.13 21.14
CA ARG A 13 9.01 -10.17 20.25
C ARG A 13 9.04 -9.01 19.24
N PRO A 14 10.15 -8.25 19.11
CA PRO A 14 10.27 -7.15 18.16
C PRO A 14 10.00 -7.52 16.69
N GLU A 15 10.32 -8.76 16.30
CA GLU A 15 10.11 -9.27 14.95
C GLU A 15 8.62 -9.34 14.61
N LYS A 16 7.79 -9.78 15.56
CA LYS A 16 6.32 -9.81 15.39
C LYS A 16 5.75 -8.41 15.29
N ARG A 17 6.20 -7.47 16.14
CA ARG A 17 5.82 -6.04 16.05
C ARG A 17 6.21 -5.46 14.68
N SER A 18 7.39 -5.81 14.17
CA SER A 18 7.85 -5.41 12.84
C SER A 18 6.93 -5.96 11.74
N CYS A 19 6.49 -7.21 11.83
CA CYS A 19 5.55 -7.80 10.87
C CYS A 19 4.21 -7.04 10.83
N VAL A 20 3.65 -6.72 11.99
CA VAL A 20 2.42 -5.92 12.07
C VAL A 20 2.64 -4.53 11.48
N ARG A 21 3.73 -3.85 11.84
CA ARG A 21 4.07 -2.52 11.31
C ARG A 21 4.17 -2.50 9.80
N LYS A 22 4.70 -3.56 9.19
CA LYS A 22 4.78 -3.69 7.72
C LYS A 22 3.41 -3.79 7.08
N LEU A 23 2.50 -4.58 7.67
CA LEU A 23 1.11 -4.66 7.19
C LEU A 23 0.40 -3.32 7.32
N VAL A 24 0.60 -2.60 8.43
CA VAL A 24 0.09 -1.23 8.60
C VAL A 24 0.62 -0.30 7.51
N ALA A 25 1.92 -0.33 7.23
CA ALA A 25 2.52 0.50 6.19
C ALA A 25 2.01 0.17 4.77
N LEU A 26 1.75 -1.11 4.49
CA LEU A 26 1.31 -1.60 3.19
C LEU A 26 -0.18 -1.30 2.93
N HIS A 27 -1.02 -1.64 3.90
CA HIS A 27 -2.48 -1.56 3.76
C HIS A 27 -3.05 -0.21 4.19
N LYS A 28 -2.33 0.54 5.04
CA LYS A 28 -2.74 1.83 5.60
C LYS A 28 -4.19 1.77 6.11
N PRO A 29 -4.50 0.89 7.08
CA PRO A 29 -5.84 0.78 7.63
C PRO A 29 -6.20 2.04 8.41
N SER A 30 -7.51 2.32 8.54
CA SER A 30 -8.00 3.40 9.40
C SER A 30 -7.97 2.96 10.87
N ILE A 31 -8.25 1.68 11.10
CA ILE A 31 -8.21 1.02 12.41
C ILE A 31 -7.60 -0.39 12.30
N LEU A 32 -6.88 -0.80 13.34
CA LEU A 32 -6.20 -2.08 13.46
C LEU A 32 -6.68 -2.79 14.72
N PHE A 33 -7.06 -4.06 14.59
CA PHE A 33 -7.42 -4.96 15.69
C PHE A 33 -6.35 -6.03 15.85
N LEU A 34 -5.84 -6.19 17.07
CA LEU A 34 -4.93 -7.27 17.43
C LEU A 34 -5.48 -8.06 18.61
N GLN A 35 -5.48 -9.37 18.47
CA GLN A 35 -5.90 -10.32 19.49
C GLN A 35 -4.70 -11.15 20.00
N GLU A 36 -4.82 -11.68 21.22
CA GLU A 36 -3.77 -12.42 21.93
C GLU A 36 -2.42 -11.70 21.92
N THR A 37 -2.40 -10.44 22.29
CA THR A 37 -1.15 -9.67 22.32
C THR A 37 -0.19 -10.15 23.41
N LYS A 38 -0.70 -10.80 24.48
CA LYS A 38 0.09 -11.30 25.63
C LYS A 38 0.98 -10.22 26.28
N LEU A 39 0.53 -8.97 26.25
CA LEU A 39 1.23 -7.83 26.86
C LEU A 39 0.54 -7.49 28.18
N SER A 40 1.33 -7.32 29.23
CA SER A 40 0.86 -6.93 30.56
C SER A 40 0.69 -5.41 30.73
N CYS A 41 1.17 -4.62 29.76
CA CYS A 41 1.02 -3.17 29.78
C CYS A 41 1.01 -2.60 28.36
N TYR A 42 0.39 -1.44 28.20
CA TYR A 42 0.40 -0.68 26.95
C TYR A 42 0.82 0.75 27.20
N ASP A 43 1.86 1.19 26.50
CA ASP A 43 2.33 2.56 26.52
C ASP A 43 2.43 3.12 25.09
N SER A 44 2.69 4.42 24.99
CA SER A 44 2.87 5.09 23.69
C SER A 44 4.05 4.51 22.90
N LYS A 45 5.07 3.94 23.57
CA LYS A 45 6.21 3.30 22.90
C LYS A 45 5.76 2.03 22.17
N ILE A 46 4.93 1.19 22.80
CA ILE A 46 4.35 0.00 22.21
C ILE A 46 3.47 0.37 21.01
N TYR A 47 2.59 1.38 21.16
CA TYR A 47 1.75 1.86 20.05
C TYR A 47 2.59 2.31 18.86
N ASN A 48 3.59 3.16 19.08
CA ASN A 48 4.52 3.60 18.03
C ASN A 48 5.33 2.43 17.44
N SER A 49 5.64 1.42 18.25
CA SER A 49 6.37 0.25 17.80
C SER A 49 5.57 -0.64 16.83
N ILE A 50 4.24 -0.55 16.87
CA ILE A 50 3.33 -1.37 16.07
C ILE A 50 2.69 -0.54 14.96
N GLY A 51 2.00 0.55 15.33
CA GLY A 51 1.28 1.45 14.43
C GLY A 51 2.18 2.39 13.61
N GLY A 52 3.42 2.60 14.06
CA GLY A 52 4.32 3.59 13.47
C GLY A 52 3.72 4.99 13.54
N ALA A 53 4.12 5.86 12.59
CA ALA A 53 3.54 7.20 12.48
C ALA A 53 2.12 7.22 11.87
N TRP A 54 1.63 6.09 11.37
CA TRP A 54 0.33 6.03 10.69
C TRP A 54 -0.83 5.83 11.67
N LEU A 55 -0.74 4.89 12.60
CA LEU A 55 -1.74 4.71 13.66
C LEU A 55 -1.21 5.36 14.93
N ASN A 56 -1.74 6.55 15.23
CA ASN A 56 -1.22 7.47 16.24
C ASN A 56 -1.98 7.43 17.57
N ARG A 57 -3.10 6.72 17.63
CA ARG A 57 -3.88 6.47 18.86
C ARG A 57 -4.05 4.98 19.10
N GLY A 58 -4.27 4.61 20.35
CA GLY A 58 -4.40 3.22 20.76
C GLY A 58 -5.16 3.04 22.07
N LEU A 59 -5.80 1.88 22.19
CA LEU A 59 -6.45 1.41 23.41
C LEU A 59 -6.16 -0.09 23.57
N GLY A 60 -5.60 -0.45 24.71
CA GLY A 60 -5.29 -1.82 25.07
C GLY A 60 -6.10 -2.35 26.25
N VAL A 61 -6.22 -3.67 26.30
CA VAL A 61 -6.69 -4.45 27.44
C VAL A 61 -5.61 -5.46 27.76
N GLU A 62 -5.07 -5.40 28.98
CA GLU A 62 -3.90 -6.17 29.39
C GLU A 62 -4.20 -7.67 29.40
N ALA A 63 -3.18 -8.46 29.13
CA ALA A 63 -3.24 -9.90 29.30
C ALA A 63 -3.19 -10.23 30.80
N ASP A 64 -4.06 -11.14 31.24
CA ASP A 64 -3.89 -11.76 32.55
C ASP A 64 -2.80 -12.83 32.43
N ARG A 65 -1.64 -12.53 33.01
CA ARG A 65 -0.39 -13.30 32.84
C ARG A 65 -0.01 -13.46 31.37
N ALA A 66 -0.19 -14.66 30.81
CA ALA A 66 0.15 -15.02 29.43
C ALA A 66 -1.09 -15.30 28.56
N VAL A 67 -2.29 -15.03 29.07
CA VAL A 67 -3.57 -15.34 28.42
C VAL A 67 -4.24 -14.05 27.96
N GLY A 68 -4.66 -14.03 26.70
CA GLY A 68 -5.41 -12.92 26.10
C GLY A 68 -4.57 -11.68 25.79
N GLY A 69 -5.16 -10.52 26.07
CA GLY A 69 -4.66 -9.19 25.76
C GLY A 69 -5.12 -8.70 24.38
N LEU A 70 -5.74 -7.53 24.34
CA LEU A 70 -6.31 -6.91 23.14
C LEU A 70 -5.69 -5.56 22.88
N LEU A 71 -5.50 -5.23 21.60
CA LEU A 71 -5.03 -3.90 21.21
C LEU A 71 -5.78 -3.41 19.98
N THR A 72 -6.36 -2.23 20.09
CA THR A 72 -6.95 -1.49 18.98
C THR A 72 -6.15 -0.22 18.74
N LEU A 73 -5.64 -0.02 17.52
CA LEU A 73 -4.91 1.19 17.12
C LEU A 73 -5.64 1.88 15.96
N TRP A 74 -5.66 3.21 15.93
CA TRP A 74 -6.30 3.96 14.85
C TRP A 74 -5.53 5.22 14.48
N ASN A 75 -5.89 5.78 13.33
CA ASN A 75 -5.43 7.09 12.86
C ASN A 75 -6.53 8.12 13.17
N ASP A 76 -6.24 9.11 14.02
CA ASP A 76 -7.21 10.14 14.42
C ASP A 76 -7.63 11.11 13.30
N GLU A 77 -6.85 11.26 12.23
CA GLU A 77 -7.23 12.01 11.03
C GLU A 77 -8.26 11.24 10.17
N LEU A 78 -8.39 9.93 10.35
CA LEU A 78 -9.31 9.08 9.60
C LEU A 78 -10.53 8.65 10.42
N PHE A 79 -10.34 8.42 11.71
CA PHE A 79 -11.37 8.00 12.64
C PHE A 79 -11.22 8.74 13.97
N LEU A 80 -12.18 9.60 14.27
CA LEU A 80 -12.24 10.36 15.51
C LEU A 80 -13.05 9.56 16.54
N ALA A 81 -12.36 8.89 17.46
CA ALA A 81 -12.97 8.15 18.56
C ALA A 81 -13.66 9.11 19.56
N LYS A 82 -14.91 8.83 19.91
CA LYS A 82 -15.75 9.63 20.82
C LYS A 82 -16.06 8.90 22.13
N ALA A 83 -16.31 7.59 22.05
CA ALA A 83 -16.64 6.76 23.22
C ALA A 83 -16.01 5.37 23.09
N CYS A 84 -15.80 4.70 24.22
CA CYS A 84 -15.32 3.32 24.21
C CYS A 84 -15.92 2.50 25.36
N ILE A 85 -16.08 1.20 25.12
CA ILE A 85 -16.40 0.18 26.11
C ILE A 85 -15.41 -0.96 25.92
N LYS A 86 -14.89 -1.51 27.01
CA LYS A 86 -13.94 -2.62 26.94
C LYS A 86 -14.14 -3.61 28.07
N ASN A 87 -13.82 -4.86 27.79
CA ASN A 87 -13.63 -5.92 28.77
C ASN A 87 -12.45 -6.80 28.32
N SER A 88 -12.17 -7.89 29.02
CA SER A 88 -11.07 -8.82 28.68
C SER A 88 -11.15 -9.45 27.28
N ARG A 89 -12.34 -9.44 26.65
CA ARG A 89 -12.67 -10.19 25.43
C ARG A 89 -13.07 -9.30 24.24
N CYS A 90 -13.39 -8.03 24.46
CA CYS A 90 -13.64 -7.08 23.39
C CYS A 90 -13.26 -5.64 23.72
N ILE A 91 -12.93 -4.89 22.67
CA ILE A 91 -12.79 -3.42 22.72
C ILE A 91 -13.72 -2.81 21.68
N VAL A 92 -14.73 -2.08 22.14
CA VAL A 92 -15.62 -1.28 21.31
C VAL A 92 -15.17 0.17 21.35
N ILE A 93 -14.98 0.77 20.17
CA ILE A 93 -14.69 2.20 20.03
C ILE A 93 -15.70 2.78 19.05
N ALA A 94 -16.52 3.70 19.54
CA ALA A 94 -17.49 4.45 18.77
C ALA A 94 -16.93 5.83 18.41
N GLY A 95 -17.18 6.27 17.20
CA GLY A 95 -16.64 7.53 16.70
C GLY A 95 -17.07 7.81 15.29
N GLU A 96 -16.33 8.69 14.62
CA GLU A 96 -16.68 9.21 13.31
C GLU A 96 -15.58 8.97 12.29
N LEU A 97 -15.95 8.43 11.12
CA LEU A 97 -15.08 8.41 9.95
C LEU A 97 -15.01 9.81 9.34
N VAL A 98 -13.94 10.53 9.64
CA VAL A 98 -13.75 11.95 9.34
C VAL A 98 -14.02 12.30 7.88
N LYS A 99 -13.54 11.47 6.94
CA LYS A 99 -13.69 11.73 5.50
C LYS A 99 -15.12 11.55 4.98
N LEU A 100 -15.93 10.76 5.67
CA LEU A 100 -17.29 10.45 5.26
C LEU A 100 -18.34 11.20 6.08
N ALA A 101 -17.93 11.83 7.19
CA ALA A 101 -18.83 12.39 8.20
C ALA A 101 -19.92 11.37 8.61
N LYS A 102 -19.49 10.12 8.88
CA LYS A 102 -20.37 9.02 9.28
C LYS A 102 -19.91 8.42 10.60
N GLU A 103 -20.84 8.23 11.50
CA GLU A 103 -20.58 7.58 12.79
C GLU A 103 -20.59 6.06 12.64
N VAL A 104 -19.64 5.41 13.31
CA VAL A 104 -19.46 3.95 13.26
C VAL A 104 -18.86 3.45 14.57
N ALA A 105 -19.32 2.30 15.01
CA ALA A 105 -18.73 1.55 16.12
C ALA A 105 -17.82 0.45 15.57
N PHE A 106 -16.56 0.47 15.98
CA PHE A 106 -15.60 -0.59 15.69
C PHE A 106 -15.45 -1.49 16.90
N CYS A 107 -15.56 -2.81 16.70
CA CYS A 107 -15.42 -3.79 17.77
C CYS A 107 -14.28 -4.78 17.46
N ASN A 108 -13.23 -4.76 18.27
CA ASN A 108 -12.18 -5.78 18.28
C ASN A 108 -12.63 -6.95 19.16
N VAL A 109 -12.81 -8.13 18.57
CA VAL A 109 -13.37 -9.31 19.26
C VAL A 109 -12.31 -10.40 19.41
N HIS A 110 -12.24 -11.01 20.59
CA HIS A 110 -11.54 -12.28 20.82
C HIS A 110 -12.38 -13.16 21.73
N THR A 111 -12.96 -14.20 21.16
CA THR A 111 -13.70 -15.19 21.94
C THR A 111 -12.78 -16.31 22.43
N HIS A 112 -13.21 -17.01 23.47
CA HIS A 112 -12.54 -18.20 23.96
C HIS A 112 -12.97 -19.47 23.19
N ASN A 113 -12.25 -20.57 23.45
CA ASN A 113 -12.56 -21.88 22.88
C ASN A 113 -13.79 -22.55 23.52
N SER A 114 -14.21 -22.12 24.72
CA SER A 114 -15.42 -22.61 25.39
C SER A 114 -16.69 -22.05 24.74
N GLU A 115 -17.72 -22.88 24.55
CA GLU A 115 -18.99 -22.45 23.96
C GLU A 115 -19.74 -21.47 24.87
N ASN A 116 -19.77 -21.73 26.19
CA ASN A 116 -20.45 -20.86 27.14
C ASN A 116 -19.80 -19.47 27.16
N GLU A 117 -18.46 -19.42 27.16
CA GLU A 117 -17.72 -18.15 27.15
C GLU A 117 -17.86 -17.39 25.81
N ARG A 118 -18.12 -18.09 24.70
CA ARG A 118 -18.49 -17.45 23.42
C ARG A 118 -19.85 -16.78 23.52
N VAL A 119 -20.85 -17.53 23.99
CA VAL A 119 -22.23 -17.05 24.10
C VAL A 119 -22.32 -15.85 25.04
N GLU A 120 -21.67 -15.88 26.20
CA GLU A 120 -21.61 -14.73 27.11
C GLU A 120 -21.05 -13.46 26.45
N LEU A 121 -20.01 -13.58 25.62
CA LEU A 121 -19.46 -12.43 24.91
C LEU A 121 -20.44 -11.92 23.85
N TRP A 122 -21.12 -12.83 23.15
CA TRP A 122 -22.13 -12.47 22.16
C TRP A 122 -23.31 -11.74 22.80
N ASP A 123 -23.81 -12.24 23.93
CA ASP A 123 -24.87 -11.60 24.71
C ASP A 123 -24.45 -10.21 25.20
N PHE A 124 -23.21 -10.08 25.68
CA PHE A 124 -22.65 -8.77 26.05
C PHE A 124 -22.62 -7.79 24.86
N ILE A 125 -22.20 -8.24 23.67
CA ILE A 125 -22.15 -7.40 22.48
C ILE A 125 -23.57 -6.97 22.07
N VAL A 126 -24.54 -7.89 22.06
CA VAL A 126 -25.94 -7.61 21.75
C VAL A 126 -26.55 -6.64 22.76
N TRP A 127 -26.24 -6.81 24.05
CA TRP A 127 -26.67 -5.90 25.12
C TRP A 127 -26.05 -4.51 24.99
N ALA A 128 -24.78 -4.41 24.60
CA ALA A 128 -24.08 -3.13 24.45
C ALA A 128 -24.54 -2.35 23.20
N GLN A 129 -24.96 -3.04 22.13
CA GLN A 129 -25.31 -2.44 20.84
C GLN A 129 -26.33 -1.29 20.92
N PRO A 130 -27.45 -1.40 21.64
CA PRO A 130 -28.44 -0.32 21.79
C PRO A 130 -27.87 1.00 22.35
N SER A 131 -26.78 0.94 23.12
CA SER A 131 -26.10 2.13 23.66
C SER A 131 -25.38 2.94 22.57
N PHE A 132 -25.25 2.37 21.36
CA PHE A 132 -24.61 3.00 20.22
C PHE A 132 -25.56 3.00 19.03
N SER A 133 -26.26 4.12 18.80
CA SER A 133 -27.19 4.32 17.69
C SER A 133 -26.49 4.51 16.33
N MET A 134 -25.50 3.69 16.02
CA MET A 134 -24.68 3.77 14.82
C MET A 134 -24.37 2.37 14.26
N PRO A 135 -24.01 2.24 12.97
CA PRO A 135 -23.59 0.97 12.38
C PRO A 135 -22.33 0.39 13.02
N TRP A 136 -22.24 -0.94 13.07
CA TRP A 136 -21.14 -1.68 13.69
C TRP A 136 -20.25 -2.37 12.66
N CYS A 137 -18.94 -2.30 12.86
CA CYS A 137 -17.93 -3.09 12.15
C CYS A 137 -17.12 -3.86 13.19
N MET A 138 -17.44 -5.15 13.34
CA MET A 138 -16.76 -6.05 14.27
C MET A 138 -15.73 -6.86 13.52
N GLY A 139 -14.53 -7.02 14.07
CA GLY A 139 -13.47 -7.81 13.46
C GLY A 139 -12.62 -8.49 14.51
N GLY A 140 -12.23 -9.73 14.26
CA GLY A 140 -11.47 -10.48 15.24
C GLY A 140 -11.55 -11.98 15.06
N ASP A 141 -11.11 -12.67 16.10
CA ASP A 141 -11.14 -14.12 16.22
C ASP A 141 -12.38 -14.54 17.01
N PHE A 142 -13.31 -15.20 16.31
CA PHE A 142 -14.57 -15.67 16.87
C PHE A 142 -14.50 -17.12 17.36
N ASN A 143 -13.38 -17.82 17.17
CA ASN A 143 -13.18 -19.24 17.53
C ASN A 143 -14.34 -20.18 17.14
N THR A 144 -15.12 -19.80 16.12
CA THR A 144 -16.22 -20.61 15.60
C THR A 144 -16.38 -20.42 14.09
N VAL A 145 -16.91 -21.45 13.44
CA VAL A 145 -17.18 -21.50 12.00
C VAL A 145 -18.66 -21.23 11.74
N LEU A 146 -19.01 -20.65 10.58
CA LEU A 146 -20.41 -20.45 10.21
C LEU A 146 -21.05 -21.69 9.60
N CYS A 147 -20.27 -22.56 8.97
CA CYS A 147 -20.72 -23.78 8.32
C CYS A 147 -19.57 -24.81 8.26
N ASP A 148 -19.90 -26.07 7.97
CA ASP A 148 -18.91 -27.14 7.91
C ASP A 148 -17.84 -26.93 6.83
N THR A 149 -18.19 -26.27 5.72
CA THR A 149 -17.24 -26.00 4.63
C THR A 149 -16.14 -25.00 5.02
N GLU A 150 -16.33 -24.25 6.11
CA GLU A 150 -15.30 -23.37 6.69
C GLU A 150 -14.29 -24.14 7.56
N ARG A 151 -14.39 -25.47 7.64
CA ARG A 151 -13.47 -26.35 8.35
C ARG A 151 -12.95 -27.46 7.45
N LYS A 152 -11.66 -27.77 7.58
CA LYS A 152 -11.04 -28.94 6.97
C LYS A 152 -10.29 -29.71 8.05
N GLY A 153 -10.79 -30.90 8.40
CA GLY A 153 -10.30 -31.68 9.53
C GLY A 153 -10.89 -31.24 10.88
N GLY A 154 -11.06 -32.20 11.79
CA GLY A 154 -11.70 -32.01 13.10
C GLY A 154 -13.21 -32.29 13.09
N ALA A 155 -13.81 -32.37 14.29
CA ALA A 155 -15.24 -32.66 14.45
C ALA A 155 -16.12 -31.48 14.04
N SER A 156 -17.27 -31.78 13.45
CA SER A 156 -18.35 -30.81 13.23
C SER A 156 -19.07 -30.52 14.55
N ASN A 157 -19.50 -29.27 14.74
CA ASN A 157 -20.29 -28.86 15.90
C ASN A 157 -21.45 -27.96 15.46
N SER A 158 -22.57 -28.61 15.12
CA SER A 158 -23.80 -27.94 14.64
C SER A 158 -24.44 -27.02 15.68
N ALA A 159 -24.25 -27.27 16.98
CA ALA A 159 -24.77 -26.40 18.02
C ALA A 159 -24.05 -25.04 18.04
N SER A 160 -22.70 -25.06 18.03
CA SER A 160 -21.90 -23.84 18.00
C SER A 160 -22.20 -22.99 16.75
N MET A 161 -22.34 -23.64 15.59
CA MET A 161 -22.71 -22.96 14.35
C MET A 161 -24.09 -22.29 14.43
N ARG A 162 -25.08 -22.94 15.07
CA ARG A 162 -26.42 -22.36 15.27
C ARG A 162 -26.39 -21.17 16.21
N ASN A 163 -25.68 -21.28 17.34
CA ASN A 163 -25.53 -20.18 18.29
C ASN A 163 -24.86 -18.97 17.63
N PHE A 164 -23.82 -19.21 16.82
CA PHE A 164 -23.15 -18.13 16.11
C PHE A 164 -24.04 -17.44 15.09
N ARG A 165 -24.84 -18.20 14.31
CA ARG A 165 -25.82 -17.62 13.37
C ARG A 165 -26.91 -16.84 14.11
N SER A 166 -27.37 -17.33 15.27
CA SER A 166 -28.30 -16.61 16.14
C SER A 166 -27.73 -15.26 16.59
N PHE A 167 -26.47 -15.24 17.01
CA PHE A 167 -25.76 -14.00 17.33
C PHE A 167 -25.72 -13.02 16.14
N LEU A 168 -25.36 -13.48 14.92
CA LEU A 168 -25.35 -12.61 13.73
C LEU A 168 -26.73 -11.95 13.49
N LEU A 169 -27.81 -12.72 13.64
CA LEU A 169 -29.19 -12.24 13.48
C LEU A 169 -29.56 -11.20 14.56
N GLN A 170 -29.29 -11.51 15.83
CA GLN A 170 -29.58 -10.61 16.95
C GLN A 170 -28.79 -9.31 16.88
N ALA A 171 -27.49 -9.42 16.56
CA ALA A 171 -26.59 -8.27 16.41
C ALA A 171 -26.80 -7.50 15.09
N LYS A 172 -27.70 -7.98 14.21
CA LYS A 172 -28.03 -7.37 12.90
C LYS A 172 -26.79 -7.09 12.05
N VAL A 173 -25.86 -8.05 12.02
CA VAL A 173 -24.62 -7.98 11.23
C VAL A 173 -24.55 -9.10 10.21
N VAL A 174 -23.83 -8.85 9.12
CA VAL A 174 -23.63 -9.79 8.03
C VAL A 174 -22.15 -10.12 7.87
N ASP A 175 -21.83 -11.37 7.55
CA ASP A 175 -20.51 -11.80 7.09
C ASP A 175 -20.45 -11.69 5.56
N ILE A 176 -19.58 -10.83 5.05
CA ILE A 176 -19.36 -10.70 3.61
C ILE A 176 -18.32 -11.73 3.11
N PRO A 177 -18.44 -12.22 1.87
CA PRO A 177 -17.53 -13.24 1.34
C PRO A 177 -16.05 -12.86 1.47
N ILE A 178 -15.25 -13.78 2.02
CA ILE A 178 -13.81 -13.63 2.11
C ILE A 178 -13.14 -13.98 0.78
N HIS A 179 -12.22 -13.13 0.34
CA HIS A 179 -11.39 -13.37 -0.83
C HIS A 179 -9.95 -13.71 -0.41
N GLY A 180 -9.18 -14.38 -1.27
CA GLY A 180 -7.81 -14.78 -0.95
C GLY A 180 -7.78 -16.07 -0.11
N CYS A 181 -7.09 -16.05 1.02
CA CYS A 181 -7.01 -17.23 1.89
C CYS A 181 -8.36 -17.46 2.58
N ALA A 182 -9.04 -18.57 2.24
CA ALA A 182 -10.35 -18.92 2.78
C ALA A 182 -10.31 -19.39 4.23
N PHE A 183 -9.23 -20.08 4.63
CA PHE A 183 -8.98 -20.48 6.02
C PHE A 183 -8.07 -19.46 6.70
N THR A 184 -8.38 -19.12 7.95
CA THR A 184 -7.62 -18.13 8.72
C THR A 184 -6.80 -18.76 9.82
N TRP A 185 -7.10 -19.99 10.25
CA TRP A 185 -6.39 -20.69 11.32
C TRP A 185 -5.96 -22.09 10.90
N THR A 186 -4.84 -22.56 11.47
CA THR A 186 -4.47 -23.98 11.46
C THR A 186 -3.72 -24.42 12.70
N ASN A 187 -3.93 -25.66 13.14
CA ASN A 187 -3.26 -26.25 14.30
C ASN A 187 -1.74 -26.50 14.11
N ASN A 188 -1.18 -26.29 12.92
CA ASN A 188 0.24 -26.52 12.58
C ASN A 188 0.75 -27.95 12.89
N ARG A 189 -0.13 -28.96 12.90
CA ARG A 189 0.24 -30.37 13.08
C ARG A 189 0.41 -31.07 11.72
N GLU A 190 1.03 -32.24 11.72
CA GLU A 190 1.22 -33.06 10.49
C GLU A 190 -0.12 -33.40 9.82
N LEU A 191 -1.13 -33.82 10.60
CA LEU A 191 -2.52 -33.85 10.15
C LEU A 191 -3.16 -32.48 10.44
N ALA A 192 -2.88 -31.53 9.55
CA ALA A 192 -3.29 -30.16 9.73
C ALA A 192 -4.82 -30.01 9.69
N SER A 193 -5.40 -29.49 10.77
CA SER A 193 -6.77 -29.00 10.77
C SER A 193 -6.78 -27.52 10.43
N TRP A 194 -7.72 -27.11 9.59
CA TRP A 194 -7.87 -25.74 9.11
C TRP A 194 -9.28 -25.24 9.41
N ALA A 195 -9.40 -23.97 9.77
CA ALA A 195 -10.70 -23.35 10.01
C ALA A 195 -10.69 -21.86 9.64
N ARG A 196 -11.85 -21.32 9.26
CA ARG A 196 -12.09 -19.88 9.21
C ARG A 196 -12.68 -19.41 10.54
N LEU A 197 -11.82 -18.89 11.40
CA LEU A 197 -12.19 -18.41 12.74
C LEU A 197 -12.21 -16.88 12.81
N ASP A 198 -11.39 -16.24 11.98
CA ASP A 198 -11.23 -14.79 11.93
C ASP A 198 -12.14 -14.22 10.84
N ARG A 199 -12.95 -13.22 11.20
CA ARG A 199 -13.84 -12.54 10.24
C ARG A 199 -14.15 -11.10 10.60
N PHE A 200 -14.60 -10.34 9.61
CA PHE A 200 -15.30 -9.08 9.80
C PHE A 200 -16.80 -9.27 9.64
N LEU A 201 -17.57 -8.83 10.64
CA LEU A 201 -19.03 -8.77 10.64
C LEU A 201 -19.45 -7.31 10.63
N ILE A 202 -20.33 -6.93 9.70
CA ILE A 202 -20.69 -5.53 9.49
C ILE A 202 -22.19 -5.34 9.50
N SER A 203 -22.66 -4.20 10.02
CA SER A 203 -24.04 -3.78 9.79
C SER A 203 -24.26 -3.50 8.29
N PRO A 204 -25.40 -3.91 7.69
CA PRO A 204 -25.69 -3.69 6.28
C PRO A 204 -25.55 -2.23 5.81
N TRP A 205 -25.83 -1.26 6.70
CA TRP A 205 -25.67 0.17 6.43
C TRP A 205 -24.25 0.56 5.95
N ILE A 206 -23.21 -0.14 6.41
CA ILE A 206 -21.82 0.12 5.98
C ILE A 206 -21.63 -0.17 4.49
N LEU A 207 -22.39 -1.12 3.93
CA LEU A 207 -22.36 -1.44 2.49
C LEU A 207 -22.88 -0.28 1.63
N SER A 208 -23.77 0.55 2.18
CA SER A 208 -24.24 1.76 1.49
C SER A 208 -23.13 2.82 1.37
N TRP A 209 -22.18 2.84 2.29
CA TRP A 209 -21.04 3.77 2.29
C TRP A 209 -19.89 3.28 1.42
N PHE A 210 -19.76 1.95 1.31
CA PHE A 210 -18.69 1.28 0.57
C PHE A 210 -19.29 0.22 -0.37
N PRO A 211 -19.78 0.61 -1.56
CA PRO A 211 -20.46 -0.32 -2.47
C PRO A 211 -19.57 -1.47 -2.96
N LYS A 212 -18.24 -1.30 -2.95
CA LYS A 212 -17.27 -2.32 -3.36
C LYS A 212 -16.51 -2.89 -2.16
N LEU A 213 -17.12 -2.88 -0.97
CA LEU A 213 -16.46 -3.38 0.22
C LEU A 213 -16.13 -4.86 0.08
N MET A 214 -14.88 -5.22 0.32
CA MET A 214 -14.42 -6.61 0.25
C MET A 214 -13.66 -6.97 1.51
N GLN A 215 -13.91 -8.18 2.00
CA GLN A 215 -13.09 -8.83 3.02
C GLN A 215 -12.07 -9.72 2.33
N LYS A 216 -10.81 -9.68 2.79
CA LYS A 216 -9.71 -10.47 2.23
C LYS A 216 -8.84 -11.09 3.32
N GLY A 217 -8.63 -12.40 3.23
CA GLY A 217 -7.64 -13.14 4.01
C GLY A 217 -6.24 -13.00 3.40
N LEU A 218 -5.28 -12.62 4.22
CA LEU A 218 -3.89 -12.45 3.82
C LEU A 218 -3.11 -13.77 3.93
N PRO A 219 -1.99 -13.93 3.19
CA PRO A 219 -1.14 -15.11 3.32
C PRO A 219 -0.61 -15.32 4.74
N LYS A 220 -0.36 -16.58 5.08
CA LYS A 220 0.14 -16.99 6.39
C LYS A 220 1.48 -16.34 6.74
N SER A 221 1.64 -16.03 8.02
CA SER A 221 2.81 -15.31 8.53
C SER A 221 3.30 -15.88 9.87
N VAL A 222 3.64 -15.03 10.84
CA VAL A 222 4.28 -15.39 12.13
C VAL A 222 3.35 -15.97 13.19
N SER A 223 2.09 -16.19 12.85
CA SER A 223 1.06 -16.77 13.72
C SER A 223 0.40 -17.96 13.00
N ASP A 224 -0.17 -18.86 13.79
CA ASP A 224 -1.14 -19.87 13.36
C ASP A 224 -2.43 -19.27 12.78
N HIS A 225 -2.68 -17.98 13.04
CA HIS A 225 -3.72 -17.19 12.38
C HIS A 225 -3.17 -16.30 11.25
N ASN A 226 -3.99 -16.11 10.23
CA ASN A 226 -3.77 -15.21 9.11
C ASN A 226 -4.41 -13.86 9.40
N ALA A 227 -3.72 -12.78 9.05
CA ALA A 227 -4.32 -11.45 9.10
C ALA A 227 -5.47 -11.33 8.08
N ILE A 228 -6.52 -10.61 8.44
CA ILE A 228 -7.66 -10.30 7.56
C ILE A 228 -7.79 -8.79 7.38
N THR A 229 -8.34 -8.38 6.24
CA THR A 229 -8.57 -6.97 5.91
C THR A 229 -9.97 -6.76 5.38
N ILE A 230 -10.53 -5.57 5.62
CA ILE A 230 -11.79 -5.13 5.03
C ILE A 230 -11.65 -3.72 4.46
N GLY A 231 -12.13 -3.52 3.24
CA GLY A 231 -12.07 -2.23 2.55
C GLY A 231 -12.38 -2.37 1.06
N GLU A 232 -12.51 -1.24 0.37
CA GLU A 232 -12.68 -1.26 -1.08
C GLU A 232 -11.35 -1.57 -1.80
N PRO A 233 -11.40 -2.33 -2.91
CA PRO A 233 -10.23 -2.59 -3.72
C PRO A 233 -9.63 -1.28 -4.24
N LYS A 234 -8.30 -1.19 -4.23
CA LYS A 234 -7.60 -0.06 -4.87
C LYS A 234 -7.93 -0.08 -6.38
N LYS A 235 -8.21 1.08 -6.97
CA LYS A 235 -8.35 1.23 -8.44
C LYS A 235 -7.14 0.58 -9.13
N ASP A 236 -7.40 -0.46 -9.92
CA ASP A 236 -6.40 -1.06 -10.82
C ASP A 236 -6.20 -0.12 -12.01
N TRP A 237 -4.95 0.26 -12.26
CA TRP A 237 -4.58 1.17 -13.35
C TRP A 237 -4.00 0.43 -14.57
N GLY A 238 -4.11 -0.91 -14.62
CA GLY A 238 -3.75 -1.74 -15.76
C GLY A 238 -2.50 -2.61 -15.56
N PRO A 239 -2.15 -3.45 -16.56
CA PRO A 239 -1.08 -4.43 -16.44
C PRO A 239 0.31 -3.79 -16.28
N CYS A 240 1.04 -4.26 -15.28
CA CYS A 240 2.35 -3.74 -14.92
C CYS A 240 3.44 -4.17 -15.93
N PRO A 241 4.30 -3.26 -16.44
CA PRO A 241 5.41 -3.63 -17.31
C PRO A 241 6.46 -4.45 -16.56
N PHE A 242 7.02 -5.46 -17.23
CA PHE A 242 8.09 -6.31 -16.69
C PHE A 242 9.37 -5.51 -16.45
N ARG A 243 9.96 -5.65 -15.26
CA ARG A 243 11.22 -5.00 -14.88
C ARG A 243 12.18 -6.05 -14.32
N LEU A 244 13.42 -6.01 -14.78
CA LEU A 244 14.54 -6.84 -14.33
C LEU A 244 15.27 -6.11 -13.19
N TYR A 245 15.64 -6.81 -12.12
CA TYR A 245 16.27 -6.22 -10.93
C TYR A 245 17.74 -6.63 -10.78
N ASP A 246 18.59 -5.74 -10.24
CA ASP A 246 20.05 -5.96 -10.16
C ASP A 246 20.43 -7.20 -9.33
N ASN A 247 19.70 -7.47 -8.24
CA ASN A 247 19.92 -8.65 -7.39
C ASN A 247 19.54 -9.98 -8.06
N TRP A 248 18.77 -9.94 -9.15
CA TRP A 248 18.49 -11.11 -9.98
C TRP A 248 19.68 -11.45 -10.88
N MET A 249 20.52 -10.46 -11.19
CA MET A 249 21.76 -10.66 -11.95
C MET A 249 22.86 -11.31 -11.10
N GLU A 250 22.69 -11.33 -9.78
CA GLU A 250 23.58 -11.98 -8.82
C GLU A 250 23.18 -13.45 -8.54
N ASP A 251 22.02 -13.89 -9.04
CA ASP A 251 21.52 -15.26 -8.88
C ASP A 251 22.11 -16.19 -9.96
N SER A 252 22.90 -17.18 -9.52
CA SER A 252 23.53 -18.17 -10.41
C SER A 252 22.51 -19.01 -11.17
N ASN A 253 21.33 -19.27 -10.59
CA ASN A 253 20.25 -20.03 -11.22
C ASN A 253 19.55 -19.25 -12.34
N LEU A 254 19.46 -17.92 -12.21
CA LEU A 254 18.86 -17.12 -13.28
C LEU A 254 19.73 -17.12 -14.53
N THR A 255 21.05 -17.07 -14.33
CA THR A 255 22.03 -17.07 -15.42
C THR A 255 21.98 -18.38 -16.20
N SER A 256 21.83 -19.53 -15.52
CA SER A 256 21.68 -20.84 -16.17
C SER A 256 20.34 -20.96 -16.90
N CYS A 257 19.22 -20.54 -16.31
CA CYS A 257 17.90 -20.59 -16.94
C CYS A 257 17.82 -19.77 -18.24
N VAL A 258 18.36 -18.54 -18.24
CA VAL A 258 18.39 -17.69 -19.44
C VAL A 258 19.28 -18.31 -20.51
N ARG A 259 20.44 -18.86 -20.13
CA ARG A 259 21.37 -19.52 -21.06
C ARG A 259 20.74 -20.73 -21.74
N GLU A 260 20.05 -21.59 -20.99
CA GLU A 260 19.33 -22.74 -21.57
C GLU A 260 18.17 -22.32 -22.46
N GLY A 261 17.38 -21.34 -22.03
CA GLY A 261 16.28 -20.83 -22.84
C GLY A 261 16.74 -20.19 -24.16
N TRP A 262 17.92 -19.55 -24.16
CA TRP A 262 18.55 -19.03 -25.38
C TRP A 262 19.15 -20.11 -26.27
N LYS A 263 19.62 -21.24 -25.72
CA LYS A 263 20.06 -22.40 -26.50
C LYS A 263 18.88 -23.09 -27.21
N LYS A 264 17.73 -23.16 -26.54
CA LYS A 264 16.47 -23.73 -27.08
C LYS A 264 15.80 -22.80 -28.10
N HIS A 265 15.91 -21.48 -27.92
CA HIS A 265 15.33 -20.50 -28.84
C HIS A 265 16.32 -20.07 -29.93
N LYS A 266 16.20 -20.66 -31.12
CA LYS A 266 17.02 -20.36 -32.32
C LYS A 266 16.21 -19.65 -33.42
N PRO A 267 15.85 -18.36 -33.24
CA PRO A 267 15.16 -17.60 -34.28
C PRO A 267 16.11 -17.37 -35.47
N LYS A 268 15.58 -17.42 -36.70
CA LYS A 268 16.28 -17.07 -37.94
C LYS A 268 15.91 -15.64 -38.36
N GLY A 269 16.86 -14.87 -38.87
CA GLY A 269 16.65 -13.49 -39.31
C GLY A 269 17.90 -12.63 -39.14
N SER A 270 17.76 -11.30 -39.28
CA SER A 270 18.86 -10.36 -39.05
C SER A 270 19.36 -10.46 -37.61
N PHE A 271 20.63 -10.09 -37.38
CA PHE A 271 21.24 -10.14 -36.04
C PHE A 271 20.40 -9.38 -34.98
N GLY A 272 19.84 -8.22 -35.35
CA GLY A 272 18.96 -7.43 -34.48
C GLY A 272 17.64 -8.15 -34.15
N PHE A 273 17.05 -8.85 -35.12
CA PHE A 273 15.85 -9.66 -34.89
C PHE A 273 16.13 -10.87 -33.98
N ILE A 274 17.28 -11.53 -34.17
CA ILE A 274 17.72 -12.65 -33.33
C ILE A 274 17.92 -12.19 -31.88
N LEU A 275 18.62 -11.07 -31.68
CA LEU A 275 18.87 -10.50 -30.35
C LEU A 275 17.56 -10.03 -29.69
N SER A 276 16.71 -9.31 -30.41
CA SER A 276 15.42 -8.83 -29.91
C SER A 276 14.50 -10.00 -29.51
N SER A 277 14.44 -11.04 -30.33
CA SER A 277 13.67 -12.25 -30.02
C SER A 277 14.23 -12.98 -28.78
N LYS A 278 15.55 -13.05 -28.65
CA LYS A 278 16.22 -13.62 -27.47
C LYS A 278 15.97 -12.81 -26.20
N ILE A 279 16.05 -11.48 -26.24
CA ILE A 279 15.73 -10.61 -25.10
C ILE A 279 14.24 -10.71 -24.73
N ARG A 280 13.35 -10.78 -25.73
CA ARG A 280 11.90 -10.92 -25.52
C ARG A 280 11.57 -12.25 -24.83
N ILE A 281 12.23 -13.34 -25.20
CA ILE A 281 12.02 -14.63 -24.52
C ILE A 281 12.70 -14.67 -23.14
N SER A 282 13.82 -13.95 -22.92
CA SER A 282 14.43 -13.82 -21.58
C SER A 282 13.42 -13.33 -20.56
N LYS A 283 12.60 -12.34 -20.90
CA LYS A 283 11.54 -11.84 -20.03
C LYS A 283 10.59 -12.96 -19.58
N GLU A 284 10.16 -13.82 -20.49
CA GLU A 284 9.22 -14.89 -20.18
C GLU A 284 9.90 -16.08 -19.48
N ILE A 285 11.16 -16.37 -19.81
CA ILE A 285 11.99 -17.36 -19.08
C ILE A 285 12.18 -16.91 -17.63
N ILE A 286 12.56 -15.65 -17.41
CA ILE A 286 12.80 -15.09 -16.08
C ILE A 286 11.50 -15.04 -15.28
N LYS A 287 10.38 -14.62 -15.88
CA LYS A 287 9.07 -14.67 -15.21
C LYS A 287 8.69 -16.08 -14.79
N ARG A 288 8.90 -17.08 -15.64
CA ARG A 288 8.63 -18.49 -15.31
C ARG A 288 9.57 -18.97 -14.21
N ALA A 289 10.87 -18.78 -14.35
CA ALA A 289 11.85 -19.17 -13.33
C ALA A 289 11.55 -18.55 -11.95
N VAL A 290 11.18 -17.27 -11.89
CA VAL A 290 10.79 -16.62 -10.63
C VAL A 290 9.45 -17.16 -10.12
N LYS A 291 8.47 -17.38 -10.98
CA LYS A 291 7.17 -17.95 -10.60
C LYS A 291 7.29 -19.39 -10.13
N ASP A 292 8.14 -20.17 -10.77
CA ASP A 292 8.39 -21.58 -10.46
C ASP A 292 9.24 -21.70 -9.20
N SER A 293 10.26 -20.85 -9.01
CA SER A 293 11.00 -20.76 -7.75
C SER A 293 10.09 -20.34 -6.59
N ASN A 294 9.23 -19.33 -6.78
CA ASN A 294 8.25 -18.94 -5.78
C ASN A 294 7.22 -20.06 -5.51
N LYS A 295 6.73 -20.74 -6.54
CA LYS A 295 5.84 -21.90 -6.39
C LYS A 295 6.53 -23.07 -5.72
N GLU A 296 7.81 -23.29 -5.96
CA GLU A 296 8.59 -24.37 -5.35
C GLU A 296 8.87 -24.06 -3.88
N ILE A 297 9.12 -22.79 -3.54
CA ILE A 297 9.19 -22.30 -2.16
C ILE A 297 7.82 -22.42 -1.47
N GLU A 298 6.73 -22.04 -2.14
CA GLU A 298 5.36 -22.19 -1.65
C GLU A 298 5.00 -23.68 -1.48
N LYS A 299 5.41 -24.54 -2.41
CA LYS A 299 5.19 -25.99 -2.38
C LYS A 299 6.03 -26.66 -1.29
N LYS A 300 7.30 -26.29 -1.12
CA LYS A 300 8.18 -26.73 0.00
C LYS A 300 7.66 -26.25 1.35
N ALA A 301 7.04 -25.06 1.40
CA ALA A 301 6.32 -24.58 2.57
C ALA A 301 4.96 -25.26 2.81
N SER A 302 4.46 -26.03 1.83
CA SER A 302 3.13 -26.69 1.84
C SER A 302 3.19 -28.23 1.81
N THR A 303 4.35 -28.86 1.63
CA THR A 303 4.52 -30.32 1.67
C THR A 303 4.76 -30.78 3.11
N ASP A 304 3.96 -31.74 3.56
CA ASP A 304 3.94 -32.31 4.91
C ASP A 304 5.12 -33.29 5.16
N GLY A 305 5.58 -33.35 6.42
CA GLY A 305 6.58 -34.30 6.94
C GLY A 305 7.99 -33.72 7.08
N TRP A 306 8.32 -33.13 8.24
CA TRP A 306 9.68 -32.59 8.49
C TRP A 306 10.21 -32.95 9.89
N SER A 307 11.39 -33.57 9.94
CA SER A 307 12.09 -33.98 11.17
C SER A 307 12.80 -32.81 11.91
N GLU A 308 13.24 -33.09 13.14
CA GLU A 308 13.87 -32.15 14.09
C GLU A 308 15.09 -31.38 13.51
N SER A 309 15.88 -32.00 12.63
CA SER A 309 17.04 -31.37 11.96
C SER A 309 16.63 -30.26 10.99
N MET A 310 15.44 -30.35 10.41
CA MET A 310 14.93 -29.41 9.40
C MET A 310 14.23 -28.18 10.02
N ARG A 311 14.12 -28.09 11.36
CA ARG A 311 13.69 -26.85 12.07
C ARG A 311 14.70 -25.71 11.94
N LYS A 312 16.01 -25.98 11.93
CA LYS A 312 17.06 -24.98 11.64
C LYS A 312 16.99 -24.50 10.19
N GLU A 313 16.69 -25.40 9.28
CA GLU A 313 16.54 -25.10 7.86
C GLU A 313 15.26 -24.30 7.58
N ARG A 314 14.18 -24.54 8.31
CA ARG A 314 12.96 -23.73 8.31
C ARG A 314 13.21 -22.28 8.72
N VAL A 315 14.03 -22.04 9.74
CA VAL A 315 14.43 -20.67 10.15
C VAL A 315 15.25 -19.99 9.05
N ASN A 316 16.11 -20.75 8.34
CA ASN A 316 16.89 -20.23 7.22
C ASN A 316 16.02 -19.95 5.98
N VAL A 317 15.12 -20.85 5.60
CA VAL A 317 14.18 -20.69 4.48
C VAL A 317 13.20 -19.56 4.75
N LEU A 318 12.66 -19.45 5.97
CA LEU A 318 11.84 -18.30 6.36
C LEU A 318 12.69 -17.03 6.41
N SER A 319 13.91 -17.06 6.94
CA SER A 319 14.85 -15.92 6.93
C SER A 319 15.14 -15.45 5.49
N ASP A 320 15.30 -16.36 4.55
CA ASP A 320 15.57 -16.07 3.15
C ASP A 320 14.31 -15.59 2.41
N LEU A 321 13.14 -16.14 2.73
CA LEU A 321 11.83 -15.60 2.33
C LEU A 321 11.64 -14.18 2.88
N TRP A 322 11.99 -13.93 4.14
CA TRP A 322 11.93 -12.61 4.78
C TRP A 322 12.99 -11.65 4.25
N LYS A 323 14.16 -12.12 3.79
CA LYS A 323 15.15 -11.32 3.06
C LYS A 323 14.61 -10.97 1.67
N GLY A 324 13.93 -11.88 0.99
CA GLY A 324 13.23 -11.65 -0.29
C GLY A 324 12.12 -10.61 -0.16
N ILE A 325 11.22 -10.78 0.83
CA ILE A 325 10.15 -9.84 1.16
C ILE A 325 10.72 -8.49 1.62
N ARG A 326 11.81 -8.46 2.41
CA ARG A 326 12.51 -7.20 2.77
C ARG A 326 13.11 -6.49 1.56
N LYS A 327 13.71 -7.22 0.62
CA LYS A 327 14.21 -6.67 -0.66
C LYS A 327 13.05 -6.10 -1.48
N GLU A 328 11.90 -6.78 -1.48
CA GLU A 328 10.69 -6.31 -2.13
C GLU A 328 10.09 -5.07 -1.45
N GLU A 329 10.05 -5.02 -0.12
CA GLU A 329 9.51 -3.93 0.69
C GLU A 329 10.40 -2.66 0.65
N GLN A 330 11.72 -2.82 0.69
CA GLN A 330 12.66 -1.71 0.43
C GLN A 330 12.55 -1.22 -1.03
N SER A 331 12.23 -2.12 -1.96
CA SER A 331 11.85 -1.81 -3.34
C SER A 331 10.52 -1.04 -3.37
N TRP A 332 9.49 -1.40 -2.59
CA TRP A 332 8.23 -0.65 -2.45
C TRP A 332 8.40 0.74 -1.84
N ARG A 333 9.27 0.90 -0.83
CA ARG A 333 9.61 2.21 -0.24
C ARG A 333 10.32 3.13 -1.23
N LYS A 334 11.11 2.58 -2.17
CA LYS A 334 11.70 3.33 -3.29
C LYS A 334 10.71 3.56 -4.45
N LYS A 335 9.80 2.61 -4.72
CA LYS A 335 8.69 2.70 -5.70
C LYS A 335 7.70 3.83 -5.40
N LEU A 336 7.47 4.18 -4.14
CA LEU A 336 6.61 5.32 -3.75
C LEU A 336 7.14 6.68 -4.24
N ARG A 337 8.41 6.78 -4.65
CA ARG A 337 9.01 8.01 -5.20
C ARG A 337 9.21 8.01 -6.72
N VAL A 338 8.94 6.91 -7.44
CA VAL A 338 9.21 6.84 -8.89
C VAL A 338 8.01 6.24 -9.62
N LYS A 339 7.13 7.13 -10.07
CA LYS A 339 5.96 6.81 -10.90
C LYS A 339 6.23 7.26 -12.34
N TRP A 340 7.19 6.62 -13.04
CA TRP A 340 7.57 7.04 -14.40
C TRP A 340 7.85 5.83 -15.29
N LEU A 341 6.99 5.62 -16.29
CA LEU A 341 7.28 4.89 -17.54
C LEU A 341 6.07 5.00 -18.47
N LYS A 342 5.71 6.24 -18.80
CA LYS A 342 4.85 6.57 -19.96
C LYS A 342 5.32 7.84 -20.69
N GLU A 343 6.52 8.35 -20.39
CA GLU A 343 7.08 9.55 -21.04
C GLU A 343 8.58 9.31 -21.35
N ASP A 344 9.06 9.92 -22.43
CA ASP A 344 10.33 9.66 -23.12
C ASP A 344 11.62 9.94 -22.31
N ASP A 345 11.51 10.49 -21.09
CA ASP A 345 12.66 10.88 -20.27
C ASP A 345 12.98 9.86 -19.17
N THR A 346 14.20 9.31 -19.15
CA THR A 346 14.66 8.29 -18.19
C THR A 346 15.73 8.83 -17.23
N ILE A 347 15.56 8.61 -15.92
CA ILE A 347 16.60 8.88 -14.90
C ILE A 347 17.30 7.58 -14.54
N ILE A 348 18.64 7.58 -14.58
CA ILE A 348 19.48 6.46 -14.17
C ILE A 348 20.28 6.87 -12.92
N PHE A 349 20.10 6.13 -11.84
CA PHE A 349 20.89 6.31 -10.61
C PHE A 349 22.06 5.34 -10.60
N LEU A 350 23.27 5.87 -10.44
CA LEU A 350 24.51 5.08 -10.39
C LEU A 350 25.27 5.41 -9.11
N LYS A 351 25.94 4.41 -8.53
CA LYS A 351 26.96 4.68 -7.51
C LYS A 351 28.12 5.44 -8.16
N PRO A 352 28.86 6.28 -7.41
CA PRO A 352 30.02 7.00 -7.92
C PRO A 352 31.21 6.03 -8.10
N ARG A 353 31.08 5.07 -9.01
CA ARG A 353 32.20 4.23 -9.49
C ARG A 353 32.25 4.17 -11.03
N LEU A 354 33.47 4.22 -11.59
CA LEU A 354 33.70 4.35 -13.03
C LEU A 354 33.24 3.11 -13.84
N ASP A 355 33.40 1.93 -13.26
CA ASP A 355 32.89 0.65 -13.79
C ASP A 355 31.38 0.70 -14.05
N TYR A 356 30.60 1.26 -13.11
CA TYR A 356 29.14 1.39 -13.26
C TYR A 356 28.77 2.37 -14.39
N LEU A 357 29.49 3.49 -14.52
CA LEU A 357 29.29 4.42 -15.63
C LEU A 357 29.57 3.76 -16.99
N CYS A 358 30.71 3.08 -17.10
CA CYS A 358 31.13 2.43 -18.35
C CYS A 358 30.14 1.34 -18.76
N ASN A 359 29.66 0.54 -17.81
CA ASN A 359 28.66 -0.49 -18.07
C ASN A 359 27.31 0.11 -18.48
N ALA A 360 26.86 1.17 -17.80
CA ALA A 360 25.64 1.86 -18.19
C ALA A 360 25.74 2.45 -19.61
N ARG A 361 26.87 3.05 -19.98
CA ARG A 361 27.12 3.50 -21.37
C ARG A 361 27.08 2.36 -22.38
N ARG A 362 27.68 1.20 -22.07
CA ARG A 362 27.64 0.00 -22.92
C ARG A 362 26.22 -0.49 -23.12
N ILE A 363 25.42 -0.56 -22.05
CA ILE A 363 24.02 -0.98 -22.10
C ILE A 363 23.21 -0.02 -22.99
N LEU A 364 23.38 1.29 -22.80
CA LEU A 364 22.72 2.30 -23.63
C LEU A 364 23.11 2.17 -25.11
N ARG A 365 24.37 1.84 -25.40
CA ARG A 365 24.83 1.58 -26.77
C ARG A 365 24.22 0.31 -27.36
N CYS A 366 24.14 -0.77 -26.59
CA CYS A 366 23.44 -1.99 -26.99
C CYS A 366 21.96 -1.72 -27.26
N PHE A 367 21.33 -0.84 -26.47
CA PHE A 367 19.96 -0.40 -26.70
C PHE A 367 19.81 0.40 -28.00
N GLU A 368 20.69 1.36 -28.29
CA GLU A 368 20.67 2.12 -29.56
C GLU A 368 20.73 1.17 -30.76
N ILE A 369 21.65 0.21 -30.73
CA ILE A 369 21.85 -0.77 -31.80
C ILE A 369 20.63 -1.70 -31.91
N ALA A 370 20.09 -2.19 -30.80
CA ALA A 370 18.98 -3.14 -30.80
C ALA A 370 17.64 -2.50 -31.17
N ALA A 371 17.41 -1.24 -30.78
CA ALA A 371 16.16 -0.51 -31.03
C ALA A 371 16.18 0.26 -32.36
N GLY A 372 17.33 0.43 -33.00
CA GLY A 372 17.48 1.32 -34.15
C GLY A 372 17.29 2.80 -33.80
N LEU A 373 17.37 3.14 -32.51
CA LEU A 373 17.19 4.48 -31.98
C LEU A 373 18.54 5.10 -31.61
N ARG A 374 18.60 6.42 -31.52
CA ARG A 374 19.80 7.14 -31.07
C ARG A 374 19.49 7.95 -29.82
N ILE A 375 20.27 7.73 -28.76
CA ILE A 375 20.14 8.47 -27.51
C ILE A 375 20.72 9.87 -27.73
N ASN A 376 19.94 10.88 -27.41
CA ASN A 376 20.37 12.26 -27.52
C ASN A 376 21.13 12.68 -26.25
N PHE A 377 22.42 12.33 -26.18
CA PHE A 377 23.29 12.68 -25.05
C PHE A 377 23.45 14.19 -24.83
N HIS A 378 23.17 15.02 -25.85
CA HIS A 378 23.18 16.48 -25.71
C HIS A 378 21.97 17.01 -24.92
N LYS A 379 20.84 16.28 -24.92
CA LYS A 379 19.68 16.56 -24.05
C LYS A 379 19.77 15.86 -22.69
N SER A 380 20.68 14.91 -22.52
CA SER A 380 20.94 14.25 -21.24
C SER A 380 21.82 15.13 -20.34
N CYS A 381 21.64 14.98 -19.02
CA CYS A 381 22.53 15.59 -18.03
C CYS A 381 22.93 14.60 -16.94
N LEU A 382 24.07 14.86 -16.31
CA LEU A 382 24.56 14.13 -15.14
C LEU A 382 24.51 15.06 -13.93
N VAL A 383 23.88 14.59 -12.85
CA VAL A 383 23.81 15.31 -11.58
C VAL A 383 24.48 14.50 -10.49
N LYS A 384 25.41 15.11 -9.77
CA LYS A 384 26.08 14.51 -8.60
C LYS A 384 25.20 14.75 -7.36
N VAL A 385 24.98 13.71 -6.55
CA VAL A 385 24.11 13.76 -5.36
C VAL A 385 24.90 13.34 -4.12
N GLY A 386 25.10 14.24 -3.15
CA GLY A 386 25.81 14.00 -1.88
C GLY A 386 27.00 14.96 -1.63
N LYS A 387 27.65 14.85 -0.46
CA LYS A 387 28.89 15.58 -0.15
C LYS A 387 30.01 15.02 -1.04
N SER A 388 30.30 15.71 -2.14
CA SER A 388 31.40 15.41 -3.04
C SER A 388 32.72 15.80 -2.39
N GLY A 389 33.30 14.88 -1.61
CA GLY A 389 34.73 14.88 -1.36
C GLY A 389 35.46 14.56 -2.67
N ALA A 390 36.15 15.55 -3.20
CA ALA A 390 37.39 15.45 -3.99
C ALA A 390 37.58 14.20 -4.87
N THR A 391 36.79 14.02 -5.93
CA THR A 391 37.23 13.21 -7.08
C THR A 391 37.19 14.05 -8.34
N ASN A 392 38.38 14.44 -8.83
CA ASN A 392 38.60 15.20 -10.08
C ASN A 392 38.18 14.44 -11.36
N THR A 393 37.46 13.32 -11.23
CA THR A 393 37.04 12.51 -12.37
C THR A 393 35.90 13.22 -13.10
N ASN A 394 36.01 13.38 -14.41
CA ASN A 394 34.98 14.04 -15.21
C ASN A 394 33.96 13.02 -15.76
N TRP A 395 33.04 12.58 -14.90
CA TRP A 395 31.97 11.59 -15.17
C TRP A 395 31.12 11.97 -16.40
N ALA A 396 30.88 13.27 -16.60
CA ALA A 396 30.11 13.80 -17.70
C ALA A 396 30.80 13.55 -19.07
N LYS A 397 32.13 13.63 -19.14
CA LYS A 397 32.89 13.26 -20.35
C LYS A 397 32.70 11.78 -20.73
N VAL A 398 32.63 10.88 -19.75
CA VAL A 398 32.40 9.44 -20.00
C VAL A 398 31.04 9.23 -20.65
N PHE A 399 30.00 9.94 -20.22
CA PHE A 399 28.67 9.85 -20.85
C PHE A 399 28.50 10.74 -22.09
N LYS A 400 29.41 11.69 -22.35
CA LYS A 400 29.27 12.75 -23.36
C LYS A 400 28.00 13.58 -23.17
N CYS A 401 27.63 13.86 -21.92
CA CYS A 401 26.47 14.67 -21.55
C CYS A 401 26.89 15.90 -20.73
N LYS A 402 25.96 16.82 -20.47
CA LYS A 402 26.23 18.03 -19.66
C LYS A 402 26.20 17.70 -18.17
N GLU A 403 27.13 18.25 -17.39
CA GLU A 403 27.00 18.22 -15.94
C GLU A 403 25.98 19.29 -15.49
N ALA A 404 25.10 18.94 -14.57
CA ALA A 404 24.08 19.84 -14.02
C ALA A 404 24.05 19.75 -12.50
N THR A 405 23.59 20.82 -11.87
CA THR A 405 23.40 20.93 -10.42
C THR A 405 21.93 21.16 -10.09
N PHE A 406 21.50 20.73 -8.90
CA PHE A 406 20.14 20.99 -8.46
C PHE A 406 19.93 22.50 -8.22
N PRO A 407 18.72 23.03 -8.49
CA PRO A 407 17.55 22.31 -8.97
C PRO A 407 17.53 22.09 -10.50
N ILE A 408 17.09 20.91 -10.95
CA ILE A 408 16.94 20.58 -12.38
C ILE A 408 15.47 20.35 -12.75
N THR A 409 15.06 20.66 -13.98
CA THR A 409 13.71 20.37 -14.47
C THR A 409 13.65 18.97 -15.06
N TYR A 410 12.76 18.12 -14.53
CA TYR A 410 12.47 16.79 -15.06
C TYR A 410 10.97 16.62 -15.23
N LEU A 411 10.51 16.30 -16.45
CA LEU A 411 9.09 16.18 -16.80
C LEU A 411 8.28 17.41 -16.34
N GLY A 412 8.88 18.59 -16.49
CA GLY A 412 8.29 19.85 -16.08
C GLY A 412 8.21 20.08 -14.57
N LEU A 413 8.80 19.23 -13.69
CA LEU A 413 8.95 19.46 -12.25
C LEU A 413 10.39 19.87 -11.90
N PRO A 414 10.61 20.86 -11.02
CA PRO A 414 11.95 21.17 -10.53
C PRO A 414 12.35 20.20 -9.40
N LEU A 415 13.23 19.25 -9.72
CA LEU A 415 13.86 18.34 -8.76
C LEU A 415 14.89 19.09 -7.92
N GLY A 416 14.91 18.83 -6.62
CA GLY A 416 15.84 19.47 -5.67
C GLY A 416 15.42 20.89 -5.22
N ALA A 417 14.38 21.46 -5.80
CA ALA A 417 13.79 22.72 -5.34
C ALA A 417 12.85 22.48 -4.13
N ARG A 418 12.65 23.51 -3.29
CA ARG A 418 11.80 23.43 -2.08
C ARG A 418 10.32 23.63 -2.43
N PRO A 419 9.45 22.60 -2.33
CA PRO A 419 8.04 22.73 -2.71
C PRO A 419 7.23 23.66 -1.80
N SER A 420 7.73 23.97 -0.60
CA SER A 420 7.14 24.95 0.30
C SER A 420 7.35 26.40 -0.16
N SER A 421 8.31 26.66 -1.05
CA SER A 421 8.61 28.01 -1.54
C SER A 421 7.66 28.44 -2.64
N LYS A 422 7.24 29.71 -2.65
CA LYS A 422 6.40 30.27 -3.73
C LYS A 422 7.09 30.18 -5.10
N ALA A 423 8.40 30.37 -5.14
CA ALA A 423 9.22 30.30 -6.35
C ALA A 423 9.10 28.95 -7.09
N PHE A 424 8.97 27.85 -6.36
CA PHE A 424 8.75 26.51 -6.93
C PHE A 424 7.50 26.43 -7.81
N TRP A 425 6.46 27.20 -7.47
CA TRP A 425 5.15 27.16 -8.12
C TRP A 425 4.98 28.20 -9.23
N ASN A 426 5.91 29.15 -9.37
CA ASN A 426 5.88 30.18 -10.42
C ASN A 426 5.68 29.60 -11.84
N PRO A 427 6.33 28.49 -12.25
CA PRO A 427 6.08 27.91 -13.58
C PRO A 427 4.62 27.51 -13.81
N ILE A 428 3.95 27.01 -12.78
CA ILE A 428 2.53 26.63 -12.85
C ILE A 428 1.63 27.86 -12.85
N LEU A 429 1.88 28.83 -11.96
CA LEU A 429 1.15 30.09 -11.94
C LEU A 429 1.19 30.78 -13.31
N ASN A 430 2.38 30.84 -13.92
CA ASN A 430 2.57 31.41 -15.25
C ASN A 430 1.80 30.64 -16.34
N ARG A 431 1.74 29.30 -16.28
CA ARG A 431 0.97 28.50 -17.24
C ARG A 431 -0.54 28.70 -17.08
N ILE A 432 -1.03 28.76 -15.84
CA ILE A 432 -2.44 29.04 -15.55
C ILE A 432 -2.81 30.43 -16.08
N GLN A 433 -2.00 31.45 -15.80
CA GLN A 433 -2.22 32.81 -16.26
C GLN A 433 -2.19 32.93 -17.79
N LYS A 434 -1.28 32.23 -18.48
CA LYS A 434 -1.26 32.17 -19.95
C LYS A 434 -2.51 31.49 -20.53
N ARG A 435 -3.02 30.45 -19.86
CA ARG A 435 -4.21 29.71 -20.32
C ARG A 435 -5.50 30.49 -20.05
N LEU A 436 -5.57 31.20 -18.93
CA LEU A 436 -6.62 32.13 -18.52
C LEU A 436 -6.26 33.59 -18.89
N ALA A 437 -5.71 33.79 -20.08
CA ALA A 437 -5.30 35.11 -20.52
C ALA A 437 -6.52 36.06 -20.67
N PRO A 438 -6.42 37.34 -20.26
CA PRO A 438 -7.55 38.25 -20.23
C PRO A 438 -8.31 38.39 -21.56
N TRP A 439 -7.64 38.35 -22.71
CA TRP A 439 -8.30 38.49 -24.01
C TRP A 439 -9.31 37.36 -24.30
N LYS A 440 -9.08 36.14 -23.80
CA LYS A 440 -9.99 35.00 -24.01
C LYS A 440 -11.36 35.20 -23.37
N ARG A 441 -11.43 35.99 -22.29
CA ARG A 441 -12.68 36.29 -21.60
C ARG A 441 -13.65 37.09 -22.48
N ASN A 442 -13.12 37.87 -23.43
CA ASN A 442 -13.94 38.72 -24.30
C ASN A 442 -14.74 37.89 -25.31
N PHE A 443 -14.33 36.64 -25.56
CA PHE A 443 -14.99 35.69 -26.46
C PHE A 443 -15.85 34.65 -25.71
N LEU A 444 -15.97 34.77 -24.38
CA LEU A 444 -16.64 33.76 -23.54
C LEU A 444 -17.67 34.40 -22.61
N ASN A 445 -18.89 33.86 -22.62
CA ASN A 445 -19.90 34.13 -21.60
C ASN A 445 -19.45 33.55 -20.23
N LYS A 446 -20.15 33.90 -19.14
CA LYS A 446 -19.79 33.46 -17.77
C LYS A 446 -19.69 31.92 -17.65
N GLY A 447 -20.60 31.18 -18.30
CA GLY A 447 -20.57 29.72 -18.35
C GLY A 447 -19.31 29.18 -19.03
N GLY A 448 -18.94 29.71 -20.19
CA GLY A 448 -17.72 29.36 -20.92
C GLY A 448 -16.44 29.68 -20.13
N ARG A 449 -16.43 30.80 -19.39
CA ARG A 449 -15.31 31.15 -18.49
C ARG A 449 -15.16 30.13 -17.36
N LEU A 450 -16.27 29.72 -16.74
CA LEU A 450 -16.26 28.71 -15.66
C LEU A 450 -15.77 27.36 -16.18
N VAL A 451 -16.25 26.92 -17.35
CA VAL A 451 -15.81 25.67 -17.99
C VAL A 451 -14.31 25.72 -18.28
N LEU A 452 -13.80 26.83 -18.80
CA LEU A 452 -12.37 26.98 -19.08
C LEU A 452 -11.52 26.99 -17.79
N ILE A 453 -11.98 27.66 -16.73
CA ILE A 453 -11.33 27.61 -15.41
C ILE A 453 -11.24 26.16 -14.92
N LYS A 454 -12.36 25.43 -14.92
CA LYS A 454 -12.41 24.03 -14.49
C LYS A 454 -11.47 23.15 -15.31
N ALA A 455 -11.44 23.33 -16.63
CA ALA A 455 -10.55 22.58 -17.51
C ALA A 455 -9.06 22.86 -17.25
N VAL A 456 -8.70 24.12 -17.00
CA VAL A 456 -7.32 24.53 -16.68
C VAL A 456 -6.87 23.97 -15.33
N LEU A 457 -7.73 24.01 -14.31
CA LEU A 457 -7.43 23.46 -12.98
C LEU A 457 -7.32 21.94 -12.99
N ALA A 458 -8.16 21.26 -13.75
CA ALA A 458 -8.10 19.81 -13.88
C ALA A 458 -6.82 19.32 -14.56
N SER A 459 -6.19 20.13 -15.43
CA SER A 459 -5.08 19.69 -16.28
C SER A 459 -3.70 20.22 -15.87
N ILE A 460 -3.58 21.47 -15.41
CA ILE A 460 -2.26 22.13 -15.22
C ILE A 460 -1.69 21.92 -13.81
N PRO A 461 -2.38 22.34 -12.73
CA PRO A 461 -1.83 22.17 -11.38
C PRO A 461 -1.98 20.74 -10.85
N SER A 462 -2.94 19.96 -11.35
CA SER A 462 -3.22 18.58 -10.88
C SER A 462 -1.98 17.71 -10.78
N TYR A 463 -1.07 17.82 -11.75
CA TYR A 463 0.17 17.05 -11.75
C TYR A 463 1.10 17.44 -10.59
N TYR A 464 1.33 18.74 -10.36
CA TYR A 464 2.12 19.23 -9.23
C TYR A 464 1.44 18.93 -7.89
N MET A 465 0.12 19.14 -7.81
CA MET A 465 -0.69 18.91 -6.61
C MET A 465 -0.79 17.42 -6.23
N SER A 466 -0.65 16.52 -7.20
CA SER A 466 -0.60 15.07 -6.93
C SER A 466 0.68 14.63 -6.22
N VAL A 467 1.75 15.44 -6.29
CA VAL A 467 3.07 15.14 -5.75
C VAL A 467 3.42 16.02 -4.56
N PHE A 468 2.99 17.29 -4.54
CA PHE A 468 3.38 18.30 -3.55
C PHE A 468 2.16 18.98 -2.93
N LYS A 469 2.22 19.22 -1.60
CA LYS A 469 1.25 20.04 -0.89
C LYS A 469 1.42 21.52 -1.29
N VAL A 470 0.33 22.15 -1.75
CA VAL A 470 0.33 23.54 -2.18
C VAL A 470 0.40 24.47 -0.96
N PRO A 471 1.33 25.44 -0.92
CA PRO A 471 1.31 26.49 0.11
C PRO A 471 0.06 27.36 -0.01
N ILE A 472 -0.52 27.77 1.12
CA ILE A 472 -1.75 28.59 1.16
C ILE A 472 -1.64 29.84 0.27
N GLY A 473 -0.49 30.51 0.28
CA GLY A 473 -0.25 31.69 -0.56
C GLY A 473 -0.33 31.41 -2.06
N VAL A 474 0.10 30.22 -2.49
CA VAL A 474 0.02 29.79 -3.90
C VAL A 474 -1.42 29.42 -4.27
N ALA A 475 -2.17 28.79 -3.36
CA ALA A 475 -3.60 28.54 -3.57
C ALA A 475 -4.37 29.85 -3.74
N ASN A 476 -4.08 30.83 -2.88
CA ASN A 476 -4.67 32.18 -2.96
C ASN A 476 -4.30 32.89 -4.28
N ASP A 477 -3.07 32.73 -4.78
CA ASP A 477 -2.69 33.29 -6.09
C ASP A 477 -3.44 32.63 -7.25
N ILE A 478 -3.64 31.29 -7.19
CA ILE A 478 -4.42 30.56 -8.19
C ILE A 478 -5.88 31.05 -8.18
N GLU A 479 -6.50 31.17 -7.01
CA GLU A 479 -7.86 31.71 -6.87
C GLU A 479 -7.95 33.15 -7.37
N LYS A 480 -6.96 33.99 -7.07
CA LYS A 480 -6.90 35.36 -7.58
C LYS A 480 -6.91 35.41 -9.11
N ILE A 481 -6.17 34.52 -9.78
CA ILE A 481 -6.16 34.42 -11.25
C ILE A 481 -7.54 33.98 -11.77
N GLN A 482 -8.16 32.98 -11.14
CA GLN A 482 -9.50 32.51 -11.52
C GLN A 482 -10.56 33.60 -11.38
N ARG A 483 -10.57 34.27 -10.22
CA ARG A 483 -11.51 35.34 -9.89
C ARG A 483 -11.40 36.48 -10.89
N SER A 484 -10.17 36.94 -11.18
CA SER A 484 -9.92 37.99 -12.16
C SER A 484 -10.38 37.58 -13.57
N PHE A 485 -10.15 36.32 -13.97
CA PHE A 485 -10.60 35.82 -15.28
C PHE A 485 -12.13 35.70 -15.38
N PHE A 486 -12.79 35.17 -14.34
CA PHE A 486 -14.23 34.95 -14.33
C PHE A 486 -15.00 36.27 -14.37
N TRP A 487 -14.70 37.17 -13.44
CA TRP A 487 -15.40 38.46 -13.32
C TRP A 487 -14.96 39.49 -14.36
N GLY A 488 -13.74 39.35 -14.88
CA GLY A 488 -13.19 40.29 -15.83
C GLY A 488 -12.57 41.52 -15.18
N ASP A 489 -12.15 41.43 -13.92
CA ASP A 489 -11.35 42.46 -13.27
C ASP A 489 -9.99 42.59 -13.96
N GLY A 490 -9.65 43.81 -14.40
CA GLY A 490 -8.33 44.14 -14.93
C GLY A 490 -7.46 44.81 -13.87
N VAL A 491 -6.17 44.98 -14.16
CA VAL A 491 -5.22 45.67 -13.26
C VAL A 491 -5.67 47.10 -12.91
N ALA A 492 -6.44 47.75 -13.80
CA ALA A 492 -6.88 49.15 -13.67
C ALA A 492 -8.38 49.38 -13.40
N LYS A 493 -9.26 48.36 -13.52
CA LYS A 493 -10.71 48.52 -13.29
C LYS A 493 -11.30 47.27 -12.62
N ARG A 494 -11.84 47.44 -11.41
CA ARG A 494 -12.70 46.45 -10.73
C ARG A 494 -14.13 46.61 -11.22
N LYS A 495 -14.79 45.51 -11.60
CA LYS A 495 -16.24 45.51 -11.88
C LYS A 495 -17.02 45.23 -10.59
N LEU A 496 -18.25 45.73 -10.51
CA LEU A 496 -19.17 45.39 -9.43
C LEU A 496 -19.61 43.93 -9.55
N HIS A 497 -19.49 43.18 -8.45
CA HIS A 497 -19.83 41.77 -8.37
C HIS A 497 -21.07 41.59 -7.49
N ALA A 498 -22.12 40.96 -8.03
CA ALA A 498 -23.37 40.72 -7.29
C ALA A 498 -23.26 39.60 -6.24
N VAL A 499 -22.19 38.80 -6.29
CA VAL A 499 -21.96 37.65 -5.40
C VAL A 499 -20.49 37.65 -4.98
N ASN A 500 -20.23 37.43 -3.70
CA ASN A 500 -18.88 37.34 -3.18
C ASN A 500 -18.19 36.06 -3.68
N TRP A 501 -16.87 36.14 -3.91
CA TRP A 501 -16.03 34.99 -4.23
C TRP A 501 -15.49 34.43 -2.92
N ASN A 502 -16.27 33.56 -2.27
CA ASN A 502 -15.90 32.83 -1.06
C ASN A 502 -15.28 31.48 -1.39
#